data_AF-M4WJP0-F1
#
_entry.id   AF-M4WJP0-F1
#
_cell.length_a   1.000
_cell.length_b   1.000
_cell.length_c   1.000
_cell.angle_alpha   90.00
_cell.angle_beta   90.00
_cell.angle_gamma   90.00
#
_symmetry.space_group_name_H-M   'P 1'
#
loop_
_entity.id
_entity.type
_entity.pdbx_description
1 polymer ?
#
loop_
_entity_poly.entity_id
_entity_poly.type
_entity_poly.pdbx_seq_one_letter_code
_entity_poly.pdbx_strand_id
1 'polypeptide(L)'
;IVREGFKYVAADFNPMYLKRVIDKAVTALVAELKKASKPTTTSKEIAQVGSISANSDETIGKLIADAMDKVGEEGVITVEDGKSLDSELDVVEGMQFDRGYLSPYFINNPE
;
A
#
# COMPACT_ATOMS: atom_id res chain seq x y z
N ILE A 1 -3.17 -16.00 -14.14
CA ILE A 1 -3.47 -15.39 -15.46
C ILE A 1 -2.48 -15.84 -16.53
N VAL A 2 -1.16 -15.63 -16.34
CA VAL A 2 -0.13 -15.98 -17.34
C VAL A 2 -0.16 -17.46 -17.77
N ARG A 3 -0.14 -18.39 -16.80
CA ARG A 3 -0.16 -19.85 -17.07
C ARG A 3 -1.40 -20.30 -17.86
N GLU A 4 -2.58 -19.79 -17.49
CA GLU A 4 -3.82 -20.14 -18.18
C GLU A 4 -3.91 -19.45 -19.54
N GLY A 5 -3.47 -18.20 -19.66
CA GLY A 5 -3.38 -17.49 -20.94
C GLY A 5 -2.53 -18.24 -21.97
N PHE A 6 -1.38 -18.79 -21.56
CA PHE A 6 -0.53 -19.59 -22.44
C PHE A 6 -1.21 -20.89 -22.94
N LYS A 7 -2.06 -21.53 -22.13
CA LYS A 7 -2.81 -22.72 -22.58
C LYS A 7 -3.80 -22.39 -23.69
N TYR A 8 -4.51 -21.27 -23.58
CA TYR A 8 -5.48 -20.86 -24.62
C TYR A 8 -4.79 -20.40 -25.90
N VAL A 9 -3.62 -19.75 -25.79
CA VAL A 9 -2.80 -19.41 -26.97
C VAL A 9 -2.27 -20.68 -27.65
N ALA A 10 -1.84 -21.68 -26.88
CA ALA A 10 -1.44 -22.98 -27.43
C ALA A 10 -2.61 -23.76 -28.07
N ALA A 11 -3.85 -23.44 -27.70
CA ALA A 11 -5.08 -23.96 -28.31
C ALA A 11 -5.57 -23.11 -29.51
N ASP A 12 -4.67 -22.32 -30.11
CA ASP A 12 -4.90 -21.51 -31.33
C ASP A 12 -5.91 -20.35 -31.17
N PHE A 13 -6.16 -19.91 -29.93
CA PHE A 13 -6.93 -18.68 -29.70
C PHE A 13 -6.09 -17.44 -30.01
N ASN A 14 -6.72 -16.43 -30.61
CA ASN A 14 -6.06 -15.16 -30.92
C ASN A 14 -5.57 -14.45 -29.63
N PRO A 15 -4.25 -14.27 -29.44
CA PRO A 15 -3.68 -13.67 -28.23
C PRO A 15 -4.11 -12.22 -28.00
N MET A 16 -4.29 -11.44 -29.08
CA MET A 16 -4.72 -10.05 -29.01
C MET A 16 -6.15 -9.93 -28.50
N TYR A 17 -7.03 -10.82 -28.95
CA TYR A 17 -8.40 -10.87 -28.45
C TYR A 17 -8.45 -11.28 -26.97
N LEU A 18 -7.64 -12.26 -26.58
CA LEU A 18 -7.56 -12.76 -25.21
C LEU A 18 -7.07 -11.67 -24.24
N LYS A 19 -6.01 -10.94 -24.60
CA LYS A 19 -5.55 -9.75 -23.86
C LYS A 19 -6.67 -8.72 -23.73
N ARG A 20 -7.34 -8.37 -24.83
CA ARG A 20 -8.39 -7.33 -24.83
C ARG A 20 -9.57 -7.68 -23.92
N VAL A 21 -9.96 -8.95 -23.88
CA VAL A 21 -11.05 -9.41 -22.99
C VAL A 21 -10.59 -9.39 -21.53
N ILE A 22 -9.35 -9.82 -21.23
CA ILE A 22 -8.78 -9.73 -19.88
C ILE A 22 -8.72 -8.28 -19.42
N ASP A 23 -8.22 -7.37 -20.25
CA ASP A 23 -8.12 -5.94 -19.90
C ASP A 23 -9.52 -5.33 -19.62
N LYS A 24 -10.53 -5.70 -20.41
CA LYS A 24 -11.93 -5.30 -20.14
C LYS A 24 -12.47 -5.89 -18.83
N ALA A 25 -12.20 -7.16 -18.57
CA ALA A 25 -12.62 -7.82 -17.34
C ALA A 25 -11.96 -7.19 -16.10
N VAL A 26 -10.66 -6.91 -16.17
CA VAL A 26 -9.92 -6.20 -15.11
C VAL A 26 -10.50 -4.82 -14.89
N THR A 27 -10.80 -4.07 -15.96
CA THR A 27 -11.40 -2.73 -15.83
C THR A 27 -12.76 -2.77 -15.13
N ALA A 28 -13.62 -3.71 -15.49
CA ALA A 28 -14.91 -3.91 -14.83
C ALA A 28 -14.76 -4.36 -13.37
N LEU A 29 -13.83 -5.26 -13.09
CA LEU A 29 -13.53 -5.73 -11.72
C LEU A 29 -12.99 -4.61 -10.83
N VAL A 30 -12.11 -3.75 -11.36
CA VAL A 30 -11.60 -2.58 -10.62
C VAL A 30 -12.75 -1.62 -10.28
N ALA A 31 -13.69 -1.42 -11.20
CA ALA A 31 -14.87 -0.59 -10.93
C ALA A 31 -15.76 -1.18 -9.83
N GLU A 32 -15.99 -2.49 -9.83
CA GLU A 32 -16.75 -3.17 -8.78
C GLU A 32 -15.99 -3.20 -7.43
N LEU A 33 -14.67 -3.42 -7.44
CA LEU A 33 -13.85 -3.35 -6.24
C LEU A 33 -13.92 -1.98 -5.57
N LYS A 34 -13.94 -0.89 -6.35
CA LYS A 34 -14.15 0.47 -5.82
C LYS A 34 -15.50 0.62 -5.14
N LYS A 35 -16.56 -0.01 -5.65
CA LYS A 35 -17.90 0.02 -5.02
C LYS A 35 -17.97 -0.84 -3.76
N ALA A 36 -17.25 -1.95 -3.74
CA ALA A 36 -17.18 -2.86 -2.60
C ALA A 36 -16.22 -2.37 -1.50
N SER A 37 -15.35 -1.41 -1.82
CA SER A 37 -14.41 -0.81 -0.88
C SER A 37 -15.17 -0.16 0.29
N LYS A 38 -14.72 -0.44 1.51
CA LYS A 38 -15.22 0.20 2.72
C LYS A 38 -14.21 1.26 3.15
N PRO A 39 -14.62 2.54 3.26
CA PRO A 39 -13.74 3.56 3.80
C PRO A 39 -13.50 3.29 5.29
N THR A 40 -12.24 3.36 5.70
CA THR A 40 -11.85 3.35 7.12
C THR A 40 -11.95 4.77 7.64
N THR A 41 -12.92 5.03 8.53
CA THR A 41 -13.23 6.38 9.00
C THR A 41 -12.93 6.57 10.48
N THR A 42 -12.67 5.48 11.19
CA THR A 42 -12.42 5.51 12.63
C THR A 42 -10.99 5.11 12.94
N SER A 43 -10.38 5.80 13.91
CA SER A 43 -9.04 5.46 14.44
C SER A 43 -8.94 3.99 14.88
N LYS A 44 -10.06 3.40 15.35
CA LYS A 44 -10.15 1.97 15.67
C LYS A 44 -10.01 1.05 14.44
N GLU A 45 -10.63 1.40 13.31
CA GLU A 45 -10.48 0.66 12.06
C GLU A 45 -9.06 0.77 11.52
N ILE A 46 -8.45 1.96 11.63
CA ILE A 46 -7.05 2.19 11.26
C ILE A 46 -6.13 1.31 12.11
N ALA A 47 -6.31 1.29 13.44
CA ALA A 47 -5.54 0.44 14.34
C ALA A 47 -5.69 -1.04 14.01
N GLN A 48 -6.90 -1.49 13.63
CA GLN A 48 -7.15 -2.87 13.23
C GLN A 48 -6.42 -3.23 11.94
N VAL A 49 -6.45 -2.36 10.93
CA VAL A 49 -5.73 -2.57 9.66
C VAL A 49 -4.22 -2.55 9.90
N GLY A 50 -3.73 -1.61 10.72
CA GLY A 50 -2.33 -1.52 11.11
C GLY A 50 -1.86 -2.79 11.83
N SER A 51 -2.65 -3.29 12.77
CA SER A 51 -2.33 -4.51 13.53
C SER A 51 -2.28 -5.75 12.64
N ILE A 52 -3.25 -5.93 11.74
CA ILE A 52 -3.27 -7.06 10.80
C ILE A 52 -2.05 -7.01 9.87
N SER A 53 -1.66 -5.81 9.42
CA SER A 53 -0.49 -5.61 8.55
C SER A 53 0.82 -5.86 9.29
N ALA A 54 0.87 -5.56 10.59
CA ALA A 54 2.00 -5.79 11.48
C ALA A 54 2.03 -7.21 12.08
N ASN A 55 1.54 -8.22 11.35
CA ASN A 55 1.49 -9.63 11.81
C ASN A 55 0.70 -9.84 13.13
N SER A 56 -0.43 -9.15 13.26
CA SER A 56 -1.32 -9.16 14.44
C SER A 56 -0.73 -8.54 15.71
N ASP A 57 0.22 -7.62 15.57
CA ASP A 57 0.72 -6.83 16.69
C ASP A 57 -0.22 -5.64 16.98
N GLU A 58 -0.89 -5.67 18.13
CA GLU A 58 -1.79 -4.58 18.55
C GLU A 58 -1.04 -3.31 18.98
N THR A 59 0.22 -3.42 19.43
CA THR A 59 1.00 -2.28 19.90
C THR A 59 1.39 -1.38 18.74
N ILE A 60 1.88 -1.97 17.65
CA ILE A 60 2.22 -1.27 16.41
C ILE A 60 0.97 -0.66 15.76
N GLY A 61 -0.15 -1.41 15.73
CA GLY A 61 -1.41 -0.90 15.19
C GLY A 61 -1.91 0.35 15.92
N LYS A 62 -1.82 0.37 17.26
CA LYS A 62 -2.16 1.55 18.06
C LYS A 62 -1.22 2.71 17.80
N LEU A 63 0.08 2.46 17.74
CA LEU A 63 1.07 3.52 17.49
C LEU A 63 0.88 4.19 16.11
N ILE A 64 0.53 3.41 15.09
CA ILE A 64 0.18 3.95 13.76
C ILE A 64 -1.10 4.80 13.82
N ALA A 65 -2.12 4.34 14.54
CA ALA A 65 -3.36 5.10 14.68
C ALA A 65 -3.13 6.43 15.44
N ASP A 66 -2.37 6.40 16.53
CA ASP A 66 -2.00 7.60 17.30
C ASP A 66 -1.16 8.58 16.46
N ALA A 67 -0.28 8.06 15.60
CA ALA A 67 0.49 8.88 14.65
C ALA A 67 -0.42 9.53 13.60
N MET A 68 -1.34 8.77 13.00
CA MET A 68 -2.31 9.30 12.03
C MET A 68 -3.25 10.34 12.66
N ASP A 69 -3.67 10.16 13.91
CA ASP A 69 -4.51 11.13 14.61
C ASP A 69 -3.76 12.45 14.90
N LYS A 70 -2.43 12.41 15.07
CA LYS A 70 -1.61 13.63 15.27
C LYS A 70 -1.29 14.38 13.96
N VAL A 71 -1.00 13.69 12.87
CA VAL A 71 -0.56 14.31 11.59
C VAL A 71 -1.74 14.55 10.63
N GLY A 72 -2.85 13.83 10.79
CA GLY A 72 -4.01 13.85 9.91
C GLY A 72 -3.92 12.86 8.75
N GLU A 73 -5.03 12.65 8.02
CA GLU A 73 -5.14 11.63 6.97
C GLU A 73 -4.15 11.79 5.81
N GLU A 74 -3.73 13.02 5.51
CA GLU A 74 -2.76 13.33 4.44
C GLU A 74 -1.35 13.61 4.99
N GLY A 75 -1.10 13.23 6.23
CA GLY A 75 0.18 13.42 6.92
C GLY A 75 1.30 12.50 6.43
N VAL A 76 2.54 12.98 6.50
CA VAL A 76 3.73 12.15 6.24
C VAL A 76 4.19 11.53 7.56
N ILE A 77 4.35 10.21 7.56
CA ILE A 77 4.86 9.45 8.71
C ILE A 77 6.20 8.83 8.31
N THR A 78 7.23 9.07 9.10
CA THR A 78 8.57 8.47 8.94
C THR A 78 8.89 7.62 10.15
N VAL A 79 9.63 6.53 9.93
CA VAL A 79 10.10 5.63 11.00
C VAL A 79 11.61 5.76 11.08
N GLU A 80 12.12 5.89 12.30
CA GLU A 80 13.56 5.91 12.61
C GLU A 80 13.87 4.85 13.66
N ASP A 81 15.12 4.38 13.68
CA ASP A 81 15.58 3.42 14.68
C ASP A 81 15.65 4.08 16.07
N GLY A 82 14.83 3.56 16.98
CA GLY A 82 14.81 3.99 18.38
C GLY A 82 16.11 3.60 19.12
N LYS A 83 16.58 4.48 20.00
CA LYS A 83 17.73 4.20 20.88
C LYS A 83 17.35 3.42 22.15
N SER A 84 16.07 3.39 22.47
CA SER A 84 15.48 2.80 23.68
C SER A 84 14.70 1.53 23.35
N LEU A 85 14.27 0.79 24.40
CA LEU A 85 13.36 -0.35 24.25
C LEU A 85 11.92 0.07 23.97
N ASP A 86 11.55 1.29 24.37
CA ASP A 86 10.21 1.83 24.20
C ASP A 86 10.04 2.53 22.85
N SER A 87 8.85 2.45 22.27
CA SER A 87 8.49 3.16 21.04
C SER A 87 8.05 4.59 21.35
N GLU A 88 8.66 5.57 20.68
CA GLU A 88 8.41 7.00 20.86
C GLU A 88 7.68 7.58 19.63
N LEU A 89 6.84 8.61 19.84
CA LEU A 89 6.07 9.27 18.78
C LEU A 89 6.18 10.78 18.93
N ASP A 90 7.02 11.38 18.08
CA ASP A 90 7.26 12.81 18.02
C ASP A 90 6.80 13.42 16.70
N VAL A 91 6.32 14.66 16.76
CA VAL A 91 5.92 15.44 15.58
C VAL A 91 6.99 16.50 15.35
N VAL A 92 7.62 16.46 14.18
CA VAL A 92 8.63 17.43 13.76
C VAL A 92 8.14 18.24 12.57
N GLU A 93 8.56 19.49 12.47
CA GLU A 93 8.26 20.32 11.30
C GLU A 93 9.11 19.83 10.11
N GLY A 94 8.44 19.26 9.11
CA GLY A 94 9.06 18.72 7.90
C GLY A 94 8.19 18.93 6.66
N MET A 95 8.75 18.65 5.48
CA MET A 95 8.03 18.74 4.22
C MET A 95 8.51 17.68 3.25
N GLN A 96 7.57 17.05 2.54
CA GLN A 96 7.84 16.10 1.45
C GLN A 96 7.37 16.71 0.13
N PHE A 97 8.14 16.48 -0.93
CA PHE A 97 7.78 16.86 -2.29
C PHE A 97 7.75 15.61 -3.18
N ASP A 98 6.84 15.61 -4.16
CA ASP A 98 6.75 14.56 -5.18
C ASP A 98 7.84 14.69 -6.25
N ARG A 99 9.11 14.57 -5.84
CA ARG A 99 10.28 14.55 -6.73
C ARG A 99 11.22 13.43 -6.36
N GLY A 100 11.42 12.50 -7.29
CA GLY A 100 12.41 11.43 -7.15
C GLY A 100 13.84 11.92 -7.39
N TYR A 101 14.80 11.01 -7.18
CA TYR A 101 16.21 11.21 -7.51
C TYR A 101 16.44 11.18 -9.03
N LEU A 102 17.43 11.96 -9.50
CA LEU A 102 17.81 12.02 -10.92
C LEU A 102 18.45 10.74 -11.44
N SER A 103 19.10 9.98 -10.55
CA SER A 103 19.87 8.79 -10.91
C SER A 103 19.69 7.72 -9.83
N PRO A 104 19.40 6.46 -10.22
CA PRO A 104 19.33 5.33 -9.28
C PRO A 104 20.64 5.09 -8.52
N TYR A 105 21.78 5.59 -9.00
CA TYR A 105 23.07 5.47 -8.31
C TYR A 105 23.16 6.27 -7.01
N PHE A 106 22.19 7.14 -6.70
CA PHE A 106 22.14 7.86 -5.43
C PHE A 106 21.55 7.03 -4.28
N ILE A 107 21.07 5.82 -4.54
CA ILE A 107 20.56 4.91 -3.50
C ILE A 107 21.74 4.38 -2.68
N ASN A 108 21.77 4.71 -1.39
CA ASN A 108 22.77 4.27 -0.43
C ASN A 108 22.29 3.09 0.44
N ASN A 109 20.98 2.87 0.53
CA ASN A 109 20.37 1.70 1.16
C ASN A 109 19.53 0.94 0.12
N PRO A 110 20.03 -0.20 -0.41
CA PRO A 110 19.37 -0.95 -1.48
C PRO A 110 18.36 -2.00 -1.00
N GLU A 111 18.22 -2.20 0.31
CA GLU A 111 17.18 -3.05 0.91
C GLU A 111 15.82 -2.33 0.94
#